data_AF-A0A7X5VPP6-F1
#
_entry.id   AF-A0A7X5VPP6-F1
#
_cell.length_a   1.000
_cell.length_b   1.000
_cell.length_c   1.000
_cell.angle_alpha   90.00
_cell.angle_beta   90.00
_cell.angle_gamma   90.00
#
_symmetry.space_group_name_H-M   'P 1'
#
loop_
_entity.id
_entity.type
_entity.pdbx_description
1 polymer ?
#
loop_
_entity_poly.entity_id
_entity_poly.type
_entity_poly.pdbx_seq_one_letter_code
_entity_poly.pdbx_strand_id
1 'polypeptide(L)' 'MASPIFGSKNLFVSSGYPPARPIYAVKPGIRGDHLIESDEDAEPLAWYRTRGGAYMPTPLLYRG' A
#
# COMPACT_ATOMS: atom_id res chain seq x y z
N MET A 1 -3.93 13.02 -4.33
CA MET A 1 -4.40 11.76 -3.70
C MET A 1 -4.31 10.67 -4.75
N ALA A 2 -3.54 9.60 -4.51
CA ALA A 2 -3.50 8.48 -5.44
C ALA A 2 -4.68 7.54 -5.14
N SER A 3 -5.42 7.12 -6.16
CA SER A 3 -6.48 6.13 -6.00
C SER A 3 -5.87 4.75 -5.74
N PRO A 4 -6.35 3.98 -4.76
CA PRO A 4 -5.97 2.59 -4.60
C PRO A 4 -6.36 1.76 -5.83
N ILE A 5 -5.57 0.73 -6.16
CA ILE A 5 -5.87 -0.22 -7.24
C ILE A 5 -5.95 -1.65 -6.71
N PHE A 6 -7.03 -2.35 -7.05
CA PHE A 6 -7.23 -3.74 -6.66
C PHE A 6 -6.83 -4.70 -7.79
N GLY A 7 -6.06 -5.73 -7.45
CA GLY A 7 -5.72 -6.81 -8.37
C GLY A 7 -4.77 -7.81 -7.75
N SER A 8 -4.56 -8.96 -8.40
CA SER A 8 -3.70 -10.02 -7.86
C SER A 8 -4.02 -10.36 -6.40
N LYS A 9 -5.31 -10.32 -6.04
CA LYS A 9 -5.87 -10.56 -4.70
C LYS A 9 -5.46 -9.56 -3.60
N ASN A 10 -4.89 -8.39 -3.93
CA ASN A 10 -4.52 -7.37 -2.95
C ASN A 10 -4.99 -5.97 -3.40
N LEU A 11 -5.13 -5.06 -2.43
CA LEU A 11 -5.34 -3.63 -2.67
C LEU A 11 -4.01 -2.90 -2.55
N PHE A 12 -3.54 -2.27 -3.62
CA PHE A 12 -2.28 -1.54 -3.62
C PHE A 12 -2.49 -0.05 -3.41
N VAL A 13 -1.67 0.53 -2.53
CA VAL A 13 -1.58 1.96 -2.33
C VAL A 13 -0.13 2.39 -2.56
N SER A 14 0.04 3.35 -3.46
CA SER A 14 1.31 4.03 -3.70
C SER A 14 1.03 5.52 -3.68
N SER A 15 1.25 6.15 -2.53
CA SER A 15 0.99 7.57 -2.32
C SER A 15 1.88 8.06 -1.20
N GLY A 16 2.64 9.12 -1.46
CA GLY A 16 3.38 9.77 -0.40
C GLY A 16 3.89 11.14 -0.80
N TYR A 17 3.88 12.06 0.17
CA TYR A 17 4.60 13.32 0.11
C TYR A 17 5.88 13.18 0.94
N PRO A 18 7.03 13.71 0.49
CA PRO A 18 8.23 13.70 1.31
C PRO A 18 7.95 14.20 2.74
N PRO A 19 8.48 13.55 3.78
CA PRO A 19 9.49 12.49 3.75
C PRO A 19 8.92 11.06 3.60
N ALA A 20 7.64 10.85 3.90
CA ALA A 20 7.03 9.53 3.93
C ALA A 20 6.50 9.13 2.54
N ARG A 21 7.10 8.09 1.95
CA ARG A 21 6.77 7.62 0.60
C ARG A 21 6.48 6.13 0.60
N PRO A 22 5.46 5.66 1.34
CA PRO A 22 5.21 4.24 1.48
C PRO A 22 4.58 3.63 0.23
N ILE A 23 4.76 2.32 0.10
CA ILE A 23 4.06 1.46 -0.83
C ILE A 23 3.61 0.24 -0.03
N TYR A 24 2.34 -0.11 -0.10
CA TYR A 24 1.85 -1.29 0.61
C TYR A 24 0.71 -1.98 -0.16
N ALA A 25 0.64 -3.28 0.04
CA ALA A 25 -0.42 -4.14 -0.45
C ALA A 25 -1.24 -4.63 0.76
N VAL A 26 -2.51 -4.25 0.81
CA VAL A 26 -3.44 -4.66 1.87
C VAL A 26 -4.09 -5.98 1.48
N LYS A 27 -4.17 -6.92 2.41
CA LYS A 27 -4.91 -8.17 2.26
C LYS A 27 -6.42 -7.88 2.14
N PRO A 28 -7.18 -8.68 1.37
CA PRO A 28 -8.62 -8.53 1.29
C PRO A 28 -9.27 -9.01 2.60
N GLY A 29 -10.43 -8.45 2.94
CA GLY A 29 -11.22 -8.87 4.11
C GLY A 29 -10.81 -8.23 5.45
N ILE A 30 -9.73 -7.44 5.46
CA ILE A 30 -9.35 -6.59 6.59
C ILE A 30 -10.44 -5.53 6.83
N ARG A 31 -10.78 -5.30 8.11
CA ARG A 31 -11.84 -4.38 8.53
C ARG A 31 -11.42 -3.61 9.77
N GLY A 32 -11.79 -2.33 9.81
CA GLY A 32 -11.46 -1.43 10.90
C GLY A 32 -10.15 -0.70 10.67
N ASP A 33 -9.69 -0.04 11.72
CA ASP A 33 -8.46 0.76 11.71
C ASP A 33 -7.28 -0.09 12.18
N HIS A 34 -6.21 -0.09 11.39
CA HIS A 34 -4.98 -0.81 11.69
C HIS A 34 -3.81 0.15 11.73
N LEU A 35 -3.13 0.22 12.87
CA LEU A 35 -1.88 0.94 13.03
C LEU A 35 -0.73 -0.04 12.80
N ILE A 36 0.20 0.33 11.92
CA ILE A 36 1.37 -0.49 11.58
C ILE A 36 2.61 0.29 11.99
N GLU A 37 3.24 -0.10 13.10
CA GLU A 37 4.46 0.55 13.61
C GLU A 37 5.71 -0.28 13.35
N SER A 38 5.53 -1.60 13.19
CA SER A 38 6.61 -2.57 13.02
C SER A 38 6.19 -3.74 12.11
N ASP A 39 7.14 -4.65 11.85
CA ASP A 39 6.85 -5.92 11.17
C ASP A 39 5.91 -6.83 11.99
N GLU A 40 5.88 -6.66 13.32
CA GLU A 40 5.06 -7.47 14.22
C GLU A 40 3.56 -7.15 14.05
N ASP A 41 3.25 -5.91 13.67
CA ASP A 41 1.88 -5.42 13.44
C ASP A 41 1.44 -5.54 11.97
N ALA A 42 2.34 -5.98 11.08
CA ALA A 42 2.14 -5.95 9.63
C ALA A 42 1.17 -7.04 9.10
N GLU A 43 0.45 -7.75 9.96
CA GLU A 43 -0.52 -8.79 9.59
C GLU A 43 -1.51 -8.34 8.51
N PRO A 44 -2.10 -7.13 8.54
CA PRO A 44 -3.06 -6.70 7.52
C PRO A 44 -2.46 -6.53 6.12
N LEU A 45 -1.13 -6.50 6.01
CA LEU A 45 -0.41 -6.25 4.77
C LEU A 45 0.09 -7.57 4.17
N ALA A 46 -0.04 -7.72 2.85
CA ALA A 46 0.60 -8.80 2.10
C ALA A 46 2.10 -8.54 1.92
N TRP A 47 2.48 -7.27 1.77
CA TRP A 47 3.86 -6.76 1.79
C TRP A 47 3.83 -5.23 1.89
N TYR A 48 4.96 -4.63 2.26
CA TYR A 48 5.12 -3.17 2.26
C TYR A 48 6.56 -2.72 2.05
N ARG A 49 6.72 -1.43 1.73
CA ARG A 49 7.97 -0.66 1.68
C ARG A 49 7.72 0.72 2.26
N THR A 50 8.59 1.18 3.15
CA THR A 50 8.46 2.49 3.81
C THR A 50 8.88 3.67 2.93
N ARG A 51 9.59 3.40 1.82
CA ARG A 51 10.11 4.41 0.88
C ARG A 51 9.91 3.95 -0.58
N GLY A 52 9.93 4.91 -1.49
CA GLY A 52 9.89 4.68 -2.94
C GLY A 52 8.55 4.98 -3.61
N GLY A 53 7.50 5.25 -2.84
CA GLY A 53 6.19 5.67 -3.36
C GLY A 53 6.30 6.91 -4.24
N ALA A 54 5.53 6.95 -5.32
CA ALA A 54 5.53 8.09 -6.23
C ALA A 54 4.73 9.27 -5.64
N TYR A 55 5.12 10.49 -6.02
CA TYR A 55 4.36 11.69 -5.67
C TYR A 55 3.15 11.79 -6.60
N MET A 56 1.97 11.50 -6.07
CA MET A 56 0.67 11.56 -6.77
C MET A 56 0.67 10.89 -8.16
N PRO A 57 0.96 9.58 -8.27
CA PRO A 57 0.91 8.88 -9.55
C PRO A 57 -0.53 8.61 -10.00
N THR A 58 -0.70 8.39 -11.31
CA THR A 58 -1.76 7.52 -11.84
C THR A 58 -1.27 6.07 -11.72
N PRO A 59 -1.86 5.23 -10.88
CA PRO A 59 -1.36 3.87 -10.66
C PRO A 59 -1.55 3.00 -11.91
N LEU A 60 -0.55 2.18 -12.21
CA LEU A 60 -0.61 1.14 -13.24
C LEU A 60 -0.34 -0.21 -12.59
N LEU A 61 -1.25 -1.17 -12.79
CA LEU A 61 -1.07 -2.56 -12.39
C LEU A 61 -0.80 -3.39 -13.64
N TYR A 62 0.47 -3.72 -13.86
CA TYR A 62 0.91 -4.61 -14.94
C TYR A 62 0.64 -6.09 -14.58
N ARG A 63 0.23 -6.90 -15.56
CA ARG A 63 -0.19 -8.32 -15.36
C ARG A 63 0.52 -9.33 -16.26
N GLY A 64 1.60 -8.92 -16.95
CA GLY A 64 2.16 -9.69 -18.07
C GLY A 64 1.57 -9.23 -19.38
#